data_AF-A0A1V4VS04-F1
#
_entry.id   AF-A0A1V4VS04-F1
#
_cell.length_a   1.000
_cell.length_b   1.000
_cell.length_c   1.000
_cell.angle_alpha   90.00
_cell.angle_beta   90.00
_cell.angle_gamma   90.00
#
_symmetry.space_group_name_H-M   'P 1'
#
loop_
_entity.id
_entity.type
_entity.pdbx_description
1 polymer ?
#
loop_
_entity_poly.entity_id
_entity_poly.type
_entity_poly.pdbx_seq_one_letter_code
_entity_poly.pdbx_strand_id
1 'polypeptide(L)'
;MAISGNTLVVTFNTALTGSSNKIRVAANSFKDAAGNVLSSIVTTESIAVEYDDLLTRADLAQILVEKFNLTQSLPPESLFIDVPLDHWAAGYIYAGLNKGLLNGYPDGTFHPEGHVTRAEYAYILYEDFKIPTYNPMSPSFSDVDIDYWAFTAIESIKHAGVMNGTLEGTFLPDVVINKADAIKVIQRIVTIPTLKLGDVNGDENINILDLQFINSNLGPVRTINAQKSDVYNDGQVDILDLLMVAQNIGN
;
A
#
# COMPACT_ATOMS: atom_id res chain seq x y z
N MET A 1 -27.69 5.09 20.09
CA MET A 1 -27.25 6.31 20.80
C MET A 1 -28.07 6.42 22.07
N ALA A 2 -27.43 6.57 23.22
CA ALA A 2 -28.09 6.63 24.53
C ALA A 2 -27.46 7.74 25.37
N ILE A 3 -28.22 8.30 26.32
CA ILE A 3 -27.73 9.29 27.28
C ILE A 3 -27.62 8.58 28.63
N SER A 4 -26.44 8.66 29.26
CA SER A 4 -26.20 8.16 30.62
C SER A 4 -25.62 9.29 31.46
N GLY A 5 -26.43 9.86 32.35
CA GLY A 5 -26.07 11.08 33.07
C GLY A 5 -25.81 12.25 32.11
N ASN A 6 -24.62 12.86 32.22
CA ASN A 6 -24.16 13.94 31.34
C ASN A 6 -23.38 13.43 30.10
N THR A 7 -23.38 12.12 29.86
CA THR A 7 -22.58 11.48 28.81
C THR A 7 -23.47 10.99 27.68
N LEU A 8 -23.14 11.39 26.44
CA LEU A 8 -23.72 10.83 25.23
C LEU A 8 -22.91 9.59 24.80
N VAL A 9 -23.56 8.43 24.80
CA VAL A 9 -22.96 7.17 24.35
C VAL A 9 -23.43 6.86 22.93
N VAL A 10 -22.48 6.76 22.00
CA VAL A 10 -22.71 6.36 20.61
C VAL A 10 -22.21 4.92 20.42
N THR A 11 -23.14 3.99 20.24
CA THR A 11 -22.83 2.58 19.93
C THR A 11 -23.01 2.37 18.43
N PHE A 12 -22.00 1.78 17.79
CA PHE A 12 -22.06 1.34 16.40
C PHE A 12 -22.36 -0.15 16.37
N ASN A 13 -23.32 -0.57 15.55
CA ASN A 13 -23.71 -1.98 15.43
C ASN A 13 -22.77 -2.78 14.50
N THR A 14 -21.75 -2.12 13.97
CA THR A 14 -20.73 -2.67 13.08
C THR A 14 -19.39 -2.04 13.43
N ALA A 15 -18.30 -2.80 13.32
CA ALA A 15 -16.95 -2.27 13.53
C ALA A 15 -16.69 -1.07 12.61
N LEU A 16 -16.16 0.02 13.17
CA LEU A 16 -15.71 1.16 12.40
C LEU A 16 -14.47 0.74 11.62
N THR A 17 -14.51 0.79 10.29
CA THR A 17 -13.38 0.39 9.43
C THR A 17 -12.75 1.63 8.80
N GLY A 18 -11.42 1.74 8.84
CA GLY A 18 -10.65 2.83 8.21
C GLY A 18 -9.88 3.72 9.20
N SER A 19 -8.85 4.39 8.70
CA SER A 19 -7.86 5.16 9.48
C SER A 19 -8.32 6.58 9.88
N SER A 20 -9.57 6.96 9.58
CA SER A 20 -10.09 8.32 9.80
C SER A 20 -11.57 8.35 10.17
N ASN A 21 -11.97 7.55 11.15
CA ASN A 21 -13.31 7.63 11.75
C ASN A 21 -13.40 8.87 12.65
N LYS A 22 -13.87 9.99 12.11
CA LYS A 22 -14.11 11.22 12.87
C LYS A 22 -15.59 11.32 13.23
N ILE A 23 -15.91 11.38 14.53
CA ILE A 23 -17.24 11.81 14.97
C ILE A 23 -17.28 13.33 14.84
N ARG A 24 -18.00 13.84 13.84
CA ARG A 24 -18.26 15.28 13.70
C ARG A 24 -19.45 15.66 14.55
N VAL A 25 -19.23 16.46 15.57
CA VAL A 25 -20.31 17.15 16.29
C VAL A 25 -20.46 18.53 15.65
N ALA A 26 -21.67 18.89 15.21
CA ALA A 26 -21.89 20.21 14.64
C ALA A 26 -21.76 21.30 15.72
N ALA A 27 -21.37 22.50 15.32
CA ALA A 27 -21.37 23.64 16.24
C ALA A 27 -22.78 23.84 16.80
N ASN A 28 -22.88 24.18 18.09
CA ASN A 28 -24.15 24.43 18.79
C ASN A 28 -25.09 23.20 18.91
N SER A 29 -24.57 21.98 18.75
CA SER A 29 -25.36 20.74 18.87
C SER A 29 -25.89 20.46 20.28
N PHE A 30 -25.29 21.07 21.32
CA PHE A 30 -25.74 20.88 22.70
C PHE A 30 -26.37 22.17 23.24
N LYS A 31 -27.69 22.13 23.48
CA LYS A 31 -28.48 23.26 24.00
C LYS A 31 -29.22 22.86 25.27
N ASP A 32 -29.45 23.82 26.16
CA ASP A 32 -30.33 23.64 27.33
C ASP A 32 -31.81 23.63 26.91
N ALA A 33 -32.70 23.37 27.88
CA ALA A 33 -34.14 23.39 27.66
C ALA A 33 -34.69 24.77 27.19
N ALA A 34 -33.90 25.84 27.36
CA ALA A 34 -34.20 27.18 26.90
C ALA A 34 -33.56 27.51 25.53
N GLY A 35 -32.82 26.58 24.93
CA GLY A 35 -32.17 26.73 23.62
C GLY A 35 -30.78 27.35 23.64
N ASN A 36 -30.20 27.62 24.82
CA ASN A 36 -28.86 28.20 24.97
C ASN A 36 -27.79 27.13 24.79
N VAL A 37 -26.69 27.44 24.09
CA VAL A 37 -25.60 26.50 23.82
C VAL A 37 -24.80 26.23 25.10
N LEU A 38 -24.65 24.96 25.46
CA LEU A 38 -24.16 24.52 26.78
C LEU A 38 -22.63 24.44 26.92
N SER A 39 -21.86 24.31 25.84
CA SER A 39 -20.40 24.51 25.83
C SER A 39 -19.84 24.53 24.40
N SER A 40 -18.72 25.24 24.21
CA SER A 40 -17.99 25.34 22.92
C SER A 40 -16.87 24.31 22.76
N ILE A 41 -16.59 23.49 23.78
CA ILE A 41 -15.47 22.55 23.80
C ILE A 41 -16.02 21.14 24.02
N VAL A 42 -16.05 20.36 22.94
CA VAL A 42 -16.26 18.91 23.01
C VAL A 42 -14.88 18.29 23.22
N THR A 43 -14.56 17.88 24.44
CA THR A 43 -13.40 17.01 24.67
C THR A 43 -13.78 15.60 24.23
N THR A 44 -13.32 15.20 23.05
CA THR A 44 -13.35 13.79 22.65
C THR A 44 -12.14 13.11 23.28
N GLU A 45 -12.34 12.07 24.07
CA GLU A 45 -11.25 11.11 24.29
C GLU A 45 -10.88 10.49 22.93
N SER A 46 -9.59 10.21 22.72
CA SER A 46 -9.18 9.51 21.51
C SER A 46 -9.94 8.19 21.44
N ILE A 47 -10.56 7.89 20.30
CA ILE A 47 -11.09 6.55 20.05
C ILE A 47 -9.87 5.64 20.09
N ALA A 48 -9.67 4.93 21.20
CA ALA A 48 -8.70 3.86 21.26
C ALA A 48 -9.14 2.83 20.23
N VAL A 49 -8.39 2.75 19.12
CA VAL A 49 -8.42 1.56 18.29
C VAL A 49 -7.98 0.44 19.24
N GLU A 50 -8.84 -0.56 19.43
CA GLU A 50 -8.46 -1.75 20.18
C GLU A 50 -7.14 -2.27 19.59
N TYR A 51 -6.09 -2.27 20.42
CA TYR A 51 -4.72 -2.67 20.06
C TYR A 51 -4.58 -4.19 19.82
N ASP A 52 -5.68 -4.95 19.82
CA ASP A 52 -5.67 -6.42 19.82
C ASP A 52 -5.67 -7.05 18.41
N ASP A 53 -5.64 -6.27 17.34
CA ASP A 53 -5.58 -6.81 15.96
C ASP A 53 -4.41 -6.22 15.16
N LEU A 54 -3.24 -6.11 15.82
CA LEU A 54 -1.98 -5.80 15.15
C LEU A 54 -1.55 -7.00 14.29
N LEU A 55 -1.03 -6.73 13.10
CA LEU A 55 -0.62 -7.78 12.18
C LEU A 55 0.66 -8.47 12.65
N THR A 56 0.59 -9.77 12.93
CA THR A 56 1.77 -10.63 13.08
C THR A 56 2.22 -11.20 11.73
N ARG A 57 3.47 -11.70 11.64
CA ARG A 57 3.95 -12.38 10.43
C ARG A 57 3.20 -13.68 10.14
N ALA A 58 2.74 -14.37 11.17
CA ALA A 58 1.89 -15.54 11.04
C ALA A 58 0.51 -15.18 10.48
N ASP A 59 -0.10 -14.09 10.95
CA ASP A 59 -1.35 -13.55 10.37
C ASP A 59 -1.16 -13.18 8.90
N LEU A 60 -0.05 -12.53 8.57
CA LEU A 60 0.28 -12.18 7.19
C LEU A 60 0.35 -13.42 6.29
N ALA A 61 1.00 -14.48 6.77
CA ALA A 61 1.11 -15.74 6.04
C ALA A 61 -0.27 -16.35 5.75
N GLN A 62 -1.15 -16.36 6.76
CA GLN A 62 -2.52 -16.83 6.60
C GLN A 62 -3.29 -15.99 5.57
N ILE A 63 -3.26 -14.66 5.70
CA ILE A 63 -3.98 -13.73 4.82
C ILE A 63 -3.56 -13.93 3.36
N LEU A 64 -2.26 -14.05 3.09
CA LEU A 64 -1.76 -14.25 1.73
C LEU A 64 -2.23 -15.61 1.17
N VAL A 65 -2.10 -16.69 1.93
CA VAL A 65 -2.53 -18.02 1.50
C VAL A 65 -4.02 -18.06 1.18
N GLU A 66 -4.85 -17.50 2.05
CA GLU A 66 -6.29 -17.42 1.83
C GLU A 66 -6.64 -16.54 0.63
N LYS A 67 -6.01 -15.36 0.53
CA LYS A 67 -6.30 -14.41 -0.55
C LYS A 67 -5.97 -14.99 -1.93
N PHE A 68 -4.88 -15.73 -2.04
CA PHE A 68 -4.44 -16.35 -3.29
C PHE A 68 -5.00 -17.76 -3.50
N ASN A 69 -5.93 -18.22 -2.65
CA ASN A 69 -6.53 -19.55 -2.68
C ASN A 69 -5.47 -20.67 -2.76
N LEU A 70 -4.38 -20.52 -2.01
CA LEU A 70 -3.30 -21.51 -2.01
C LEU A 70 -3.69 -22.71 -1.15
N THR A 71 -3.31 -23.90 -1.60
CA THR A 71 -3.51 -25.12 -0.82
C THR A 71 -2.53 -25.15 0.34
N GLN A 72 -3.05 -25.15 1.56
CA GLN A 72 -2.25 -25.37 2.75
C GLN A 72 -1.71 -26.80 2.75
N SER A 73 -0.41 -26.94 3.04
CA SER A 73 0.22 -28.24 3.30
C SER A 73 1.22 -28.05 4.43
N LEU A 74 1.50 -29.10 5.19
CA LEU A 74 2.58 -29.07 6.18
C LEU A 74 3.91 -29.37 5.49
N PRO A 75 5.01 -28.73 5.90
CA PRO A 75 6.33 -29.09 5.41
C PRO A 75 6.76 -30.46 5.95
N PRO A 76 7.65 -31.17 5.24
CA PRO A 76 8.16 -32.49 5.69
C PRO A 76 9.00 -32.39 6.97
N GLU A 77 9.57 -31.23 7.25
CA GLU A 77 10.35 -30.91 8.44
C GLU A 77 10.15 -29.42 8.81
N SER A 78 10.54 -29.05 10.03
CA SER A 78 10.45 -27.65 10.47
C SER A 78 11.41 -26.79 9.64
N LEU A 79 10.88 -25.74 9.02
CA LEU A 79 11.63 -24.85 8.12
C LEU A 79 12.34 -23.73 8.86
N PHE A 80 11.87 -23.39 10.06
CA PHE A 80 12.41 -22.32 10.89
C PHE A 80 12.52 -22.78 12.32
N ILE A 81 13.57 -22.36 13.00
CA ILE A 81 13.89 -22.76 14.37
C ILE A 81 12.74 -22.42 15.34
N ASP A 82 12.02 -21.33 15.06
CA ASP A 82 10.91 -20.80 15.85
C ASP A 82 9.52 -21.17 15.30
N VAL A 83 9.43 -22.04 14.30
CA VAL A 83 8.16 -22.56 13.75
C VAL A 83 8.16 -24.09 13.79
N PRO A 84 7.75 -24.67 14.93
CA PRO A 84 7.48 -26.11 15.04
C PRO A 84 6.44 -26.61 14.03
N LEU A 85 6.47 -27.90 13.68
CA LEU A 85 5.53 -28.49 12.72
C LEU A 85 4.05 -28.41 13.16
N ASP A 86 3.80 -28.36 14.47
CA ASP A 86 2.49 -28.21 15.08
C ASP A 86 2.08 -26.75 15.32
N HIS A 87 2.92 -25.79 14.93
CA HIS A 87 2.55 -24.38 14.96
C HIS A 87 1.37 -24.14 14.00
N TRP A 88 0.35 -23.41 14.45
CA TRP A 88 -0.87 -23.16 13.67
C TRP A 88 -0.58 -22.54 12.29
N ALA A 89 0.46 -21.70 12.23
CA ALA A 89 0.90 -21.04 11.02
C ALA A 89 1.83 -21.88 10.12
N ALA A 90 2.32 -23.04 10.56
CA ALA A 90 3.35 -23.80 9.85
C ALA A 90 2.95 -24.10 8.39
N GLY A 91 1.70 -24.54 8.19
CA GLY A 91 1.21 -24.85 6.84
C GLY A 91 0.98 -23.61 5.97
N TYR A 92 0.60 -22.47 6.58
CA TYR A 92 0.43 -21.21 5.86
C TYR A 92 1.78 -20.64 5.42
N ILE A 93 2.74 -20.64 6.34
CA ILE A 93 4.11 -20.20 6.10
C ILE A 93 4.74 -21.04 4.98
N TYR A 94 4.58 -22.38 5.03
CA TYR A 94 5.11 -23.25 3.99
C TYR A 94 4.48 -22.99 2.61
N ALA A 95 3.16 -22.82 2.55
CA ALA A 95 2.47 -22.51 1.29
C ALA A 95 2.90 -21.15 0.71
N GLY A 96 3.06 -20.12 1.55
CA GLY A 96 3.54 -18.80 1.13
C GLY A 96 4.98 -18.82 0.63
N LEU A 97 5.88 -19.54 1.32
CA LEU A 97 7.27 -19.73 0.89
C LEU A 97 7.36 -20.40 -0.49
N ASN A 98 6.59 -21.47 -0.71
CA ASN A 98 6.58 -22.19 -1.99
C ASN A 98 6.08 -21.34 -3.17
N LYS A 99 5.37 -20.25 -2.89
CA LYS A 99 4.91 -19.28 -3.90
C LYS A 99 5.78 -18.03 -3.99
N GLY A 100 6.83 -17.92 -3.16
CA GLY A 100 7.68 -16.73 -3.10
C GLY A 100 6.94 -15.49 -2.58
N LEU A 101 5.92 -15.69 -1.74
CA LEU A 101 5.10 -14.63 -1.12
C LEU A 101 5.51 -14.32 0.32
N LEU A 102 6.50 -15.04 0.84
CA LEU A 102 7.03 -14.90 2.19
C LEU A 102 8.49 -15.31 2.16
N ASN A 103 9.29 -14.74 3.05
CA ASN A 103 10.67 -15.14 3.29
C ASN A 103 10.96 -15.13 4.80
N GLY A 104 11.83 -16.03 5.26
CA GLY A 104 12.37 -15.99 6.62
C GLY A 104 13.63 -15.14 6.73
N TYR A 105 14.19 -15.09 7.93
CA TYR A 105 15.40 -14.34 8.22
C TYR A 105 16.66 -15.17 8.01
N PRO A 106 17.82 -14.54 7.73
CA PRO A 106 19.09 -15.25 7.53
C PRO A 106 19.57 -16.08 8.74
N ASP A 107 19.05 -15.80 9.92
CA ASP A 107 19.33 -16.53 11.16
C ASP A 107 18.53 -17.84 11.30
N GLY A 108 17.69 -18.17 10.32
CA GLY A 108 16.88 -19.38 10.30
C GLY A 108 15.56 -19.26 11.09
N THR A 109 15.13 -18.03 11.41
CA THR A 109 13.84 -17.76 12.07
C THR A 109 12.80 -17.19 11.10
N PHE A 110 11.53 -17.23 11.50
CA PHE A 110 10.43 -16.56 10.81
C PHE A 110 9.81 -15.40 11.62
N HIS A 111 9.94 -15.43 12.94
CA HIS A 111 9.25 -14.55 13.90
C HIS A 111 7.72 -14.55 13.71
N PRO A 112 7.03 -15.70 13.86
CA PRO A 112 5.60 -15.81 13.58
C PRO A 112 4.75 -14.84 14.39
N GLU A 113 5.08 -14.64 15.66
CA GLU A 113 4.39 -13.72 16.58
C GLU A 113 4.97 -12.29 16.54
N GLY A 114 5.95 -12.05 15.66
CA GLY A 114 6.53 -10.74 15.43
C GLY A 114 5.55 -9.83 14.71
N HIS A 115 5.34 -8.63 15.26
CA HIS A 115 4.52 -7.60 14.66
C HIS A 115 5.18 -7.02 13.41
N VAL A 116 4.36 -6.66 12.42
CA VAL A 116 4.83 -6.10 11.14
C VAL A 116 4.60 -4.59 11.10
N THR A 117 5.66 -3.81 10.92
CA THR A 117 5.58 -2.37 10.69
C THR A 117 5.03 -2.04 9.31
N ARG A 118 4.50 -0.82 9.13
CA ARG A 118 4.03 -0.35 7.83
C ARG A 118 5.14 -0.35 6.77
N ALA A 119 6.38 -0.05 7.14
CA ALA A 119 7.54 -0.12 6.25
C ALA A 119 7.91 -1.56 5.86
N GLU A 120 7.92 -2.50 6.82
CA GLU A 120 8.15 -3.91 6.52
C GLU A 120 7.06 -4.47 5.62
N TYR A 121 5.81 -4.16 5.92
CA TYR A 121 4.67 -4.57 5.11
C TYR A 121 4.77 -4.03 3.69
N ALA A 122 5.14 -2.75 3.55
CA ALA A 122 5.39 -2.11 2.26
C ALA A 122 6.47 -2.84 1.45
N TYR A 123 7.59 -3.16 2.10
CA TYR A 123 8.71 -3.84 1.49
C TYR A 123 8.37 -5.28 1.05
N ILE A 124 7.70 -6.04 1.91
CA ILE A 124 7.23 -7.39 1.62
C ILE A 124 6.34 -7.37 0.37
N LEU A 125 5.34 -6.48 0.33
CA LEU A 125 4.44 -6.39 -0.81
C LEU A 125 5.15 -5.96 -2.10
N TYR A 126 6.09 -5.00 -2.00
CA TYR A 126 6.90 -4.56 -3.13
C TYR A 126 7.70 -5.72 -3.74
N GLU A 127 8.43 -6.46 -2.92
CA GLU A 127 9.26 -7.59 -3.35
C GLU A 127 8.43 -8.77 -3.85
N ASP A 128 7.41 -9.19 -3.09
CA ASP A 128 6.69 -10.43 -3.36
C ASP A 128 5.76 -10.30 -4.56
N PHE A 129 5.16 -9.12 -4.77
CA PHE A 129 4.30 -8.84 -5.93
C PHE A 129 5.05 -8.24 -7.12
N LYS A 130 6.37 -8.07 -7.02
CA LYS A 130 7.22 -7.48 -8.07
C LYS A 130 6.64 -6.15 -8.57
N ILE A 131 6.23 -5.31 -7.62
CA ILE A 131 5.65 -3.99 -7.91
C ILE A 131 6.71 -3.16 -8.67
N PRO A 132 6.34 -2.52 -9.80
CA PRO A 132 7.28 -1.71 -10.56
C PRO A 132 7.93 -0.63 -9.70
N THR A 133 9.26 -0.54 -9.77
CA THR A 133 10.04 0.43 -9.01
C THR A 133 9.70 1.86 -9.42
N TYR A 134 9.30 2.67 -8.45
CA TYR A 134 9.18 4.12 -8.57
C TYR A 134 10.11 4.80 -7.56
N ASN A 135 11.02 5.64 -8.05
CA ASN A 135 12.03 6.31 -7.23
C ASN A 135 12.03 7.82 -7.53
N PRO A 136 11.16 8.60 -6.90
CA PRO A 136 11.05 10.04 -7.15
C PRO A 136 12.25 10.79 -6.56
N MET A 137 12.62 11.91 -7.20
CA MET A 137 13.72 12.78 -6.70
C MET A 137 13.37 13.51 -5.39
N SER A 138 12.09 13.57 -5.03
CA SER A 138 11.59 14.18 -3.79
C SER A 138 10.67 13.20 -3.08
N PRO A 139 10.82 13.01 -1.75
CA PRO A 139 9.92 12.15 -0.98
C PRO A 139 8.46 12.58 -1.07
N SER A 140 7.59 11.59 -1.16
CA SER A 140 6.14 11.76 -1.12
C SER A 140 5.60 12.02 0.29
N PHE A 141 6.34 11.61 1.30
CA PHE A 141 5.94 11.65 2.70
C PHE A 141 6.96 12.43 3.52
N SER A 142 6.47 13.24 4.47
CA SER A 142 7.31 14.13 5.27
C SER A 142 8.13 13.41 6.35
N ASP A 143 7.81 12.15 6.65
CA ASP A 143 8.41 11.29 7.66
C ASP A 143 9.15 10.07 7.07
N VAL A 144 9.44 10.11 5.76
CA VAL A 144 10.26 9.09 5.09
C VAL A 144 11.36 9.78 4.31
N ASP A 145 12.58 9.74 4.85
CA ASP A 145 13.75 10.30 4.18
C ASP A 145 14.15 9.47 2.94
N ILE A 146 14.81 10.11 1.97
CA ILE A 146 15.26 9.46 0.72
C ILE A 146 16.24 8.29 0.97
N ASP A 147 16.99 8.36 2.07
CA ASP A 147 17.95 7.34 2.48
C ASP A 147 17.33 6.27 3.39
N TYR A 148 16.02 6.34 3.67
CA TYR A 148 15.31 5.33 4.45
C TYR A 148 15.34 3.98 3.73
N TRP A 149 15.63 2.89 4.44
CA TRP A 149 15.85 1.57 3.83
C TRP A 149 14.67 1.07 3.00
N ALA A 150 13.44 1.42 3.38
CA ALA A 150 12.22 1.06 2.66
C ALA A 150 11.73 2.19 1.72
N PHE A 151 12.48 3.27 1.54
CA PHE A 151 12.06 4.45 0.77
C PHE A 151 11.50 4.05 -0.61
N THR A 152 12.29 3.32 -1.39
CA THR A 152 11.88 2.88 -2.73
C THR A 152 10.64 2.00 -2.70
N ALA A 153 10.53 1.08 -1.74
CA ALA A 153 9.34 0.23 -1.62
C ALA A 153 8.09 1.05 -1.29
N ILE A 154 8.20 1.97 -0.32
CA ILE A 154 7.11 2.86 0.10
C ILE A 154 6.63 3.76 -1.05
N GLU A 155 7.55 4.36 -1.80
CA GLU A 155 7.23 5.17 -2.97
C GLU A 155 6.58 4.34 -4.08
N SER A 156 7.09 3.12 -4.33
CA SER A 156 6.57 2.21 -5.35
C SER A 156 5.13 1.76 -5.05
N ILE A 157 4.84 1.33 -3.82
CA ILE A 157 3.48 0.90 -3.47
C ILE A 157 2.49 2.07 -3.39
N LYS A 158 2.97 3.28 -3.04
CA LYS A 158 2.16 4.50 -3.12
C LYS A 158 1.82 4.78 -4.57
N HIS A 159 2.83 4.78 -5.45
CA HIS A 159 2.65 5.05 -6.87
C HIS A 159 1.72 4.05 -7.53
N ALA A 160 1.80 2.77 -7.16
CA ALA A 160 0.89 1.72 -7.60
C ALA A 160 -0.53 1.81 -7.00
N GLY A 161 -0.82 2.77 -6.11
CA GLY A 161 -2.13 2.94 -5.48
C GLY A 161 -2.47 1.86 -4.43
N VAL A 162 -1.50 1.04 -4.05
CA VAL A 162 -1.67 -0.10 -3.12
C VAL A 162 -1.84 0.40 -1.69
N MET A 163 -0.90 1.21 -1.24
CA MET A 163 -0.85 1.72 0.13
C MET A 163 -0.63 3.22 0.10
N ASN A 164 -1.49 3.94 0.82
CA ASN A 164 -1.42 5.38 0.95
C ASN A 164 -0.93 5.75 2.36
N GLY A 165 -0.35 6.94 2.48
CA GLY A 165 -0.10 7.57 3.75
C GLY A 165 -1.37 8.18 4.37
N THR A 166 -1.17 8.99 5.39
CA THR A 166 -2.21 9.76 6.06
C THR A 166 -2.61 10.98 5.21
N LEU A 167 -3.74 11.60 5.57
CA LEU A 167 -4.17 12.87 4.96
C LEU A 167 -3.22 14.05 5.25
N GLU A 168 -2.38 13.92 6.28
CA GLU A 168 -1.40 14.94 6.69
C GLU A 168 -0.06 14.79 5.92
N GLY A 169 0.02 13.85 4.96
CA GLY A 169 1.21 13.63 4.15
C GLY A 169 2.31 12.82 4.84
N THR A 170 1.98 12.03 5.86
CA THR A 170 2.91 11.11 6.54
C THR A 170 2.65 9.66 6.16
N PHE A 171 3.67 8.80 6.17
CA PHE A 171 3.54 7.37 5.95
C PHE A 171 3.45 6.57 7.24
N LEU A 172 4.06 7.02 8.33
CA LEU A 172 4.22 6.34 9.61
C LEU A 172 4.96 4.98 9.48
N PRO A 173 6.22 4.97 8.99
CA PRO A 173 6.91 3.74 8.61
C PRO A 173 7.11 2.74 9.76
N ASP A 174 7.40 3.23 10.96
CA ASP A 174 7.71 2.40 12.13
C ASP A 174 6.48 1.98 12.94
N VAL A 175 5.28 2.43 12.54
CA VAL A 175 4.04 2.05 13.21
C VAL A 175 3.62 0.66 12.74
N VAL A 176 3.27 -0.21 13.69
CA VAL A 176 2.73 -1.55 13.40
C VAL A 176 1.41 -1.41 12.65
N ILE A 177 1.26 -2.15 11.55
CA ILE A 177 0.02 -2.14 10.77
C ILE A 177 -1.04 -3.00 11.47
N ASN A 178 -2.29 -2.53 11.47
CA ASN A 178 -3.41 -3.37 11.92
C ASN A 178 -3.82 -4.37 10.83
N LYS A 179 -4.32 -5.54 11.25
CA LYS A 179 -4.71 -6.64 10.38
C LYS A 179 -5.79 -6.25 9.37
N ALA A 180 -6.79 -5.47 9.80
CA ALA A 180 -7.88 -5.01 8.93
C ALA A 180 -7.40 -4.11 7.78
N ASP A 181 -6.46 -3.20 8.03
CA ASP A 181 -5.87 -2.34 7.01
C ASP A 181 -4.91 -3.11 6.12
N ALA A 182 -4.18 -4.08 6.66
CA ALA A 182 -3.38 -5.00 5.86
C ALA A 182 -4.25 -5.75 4.83
N ILE A 183 -5.39 -6.32 5.26
CA ILE A 183 -6.35 -6.99 4.37
C ILE A 183 -6.85 -6.06 3.26
N LYS A 184 -7.17 -4.79 3.58
CA LYS A 184 -7.58 -3.80 2.57
C LYS A 184 -6.48 -3.52 1.54
N VAL A 185 -5.23 -3.41 2.00
CA VAL A 185 -4.08 -3.20 1.11
C VAL A 185 -3.86 -4.41 0.19
N ILE A 186 -3.89 -5.63 0.72
CA ILE A 186 -3.79 -6.86 -0.09
C ILE A 186 -4.96 -6.97 -1.07
N GLN A 187 -6.17 -6.58 -0.65
CA GLN A 187 -7.31 -6.56 -1.56
C GLN A 187 -7.08 -5.62 -2.73
N ARG A 188 -6.50 -4.44 -2.50
CA ARG A 188 -6.14 -3.50 -3.57
C ARG A 188 -5.16 -4.12 -4.55
N ILE A 189 -4.12 -4.82 -4.06
CA ILE A 189 -3.13 -5.52 -4.91
C ILE A 189 -3.82 -6.51 -5.85
N VAL A 190 -4.69 -7.36 -5.32
CA VAL A 190 -5.39 -8.38 -6.11
C VAL A 190 -6.38 -7.77 -7.11
N THR A 191 -6.87 -6.56 -6.81
CA THR A 191 -7.71 -5.79 -7.72
C THR A 191 -6.94 -4.78 -8.56
N ILE A 192 -5.60 -4.71 -8.49
CA ILE A 192 -4.85 -3.92 -9.46
C ILE A 192 -5.17 -4.59 -10.80
N PRO A 193 -5.85 -3.89 -11.73
CA PRO A 193 -5.96 -4.42 -13.08
C PRO A 193 -4.54 -4.62 -13.55
N THR A 194 -4.18 -5.87 -13.88
CA THR A 194 -2.82 -6.26 -14.29
C THR A 194 -2.25 -5.14 -15.15
N LEU A 195 -1.24 -4.42 -14.65
CA LEU A 195 -0.63 -3.33 -15.40
C LEU A 195 -0.17 -3.95 -16.72
N LYS A 196 -0.90 -3.66 -17.80
CA LYS A 196 -0.53 -4.15 -19.11
C LYS A 196 0.71 -3.36 -19.47
N LEU A 197 1.83 -4.03 -19.71
CA LEU A 197 3.06 -3.35 -20.11
C LEU A 197 2.76 -2.52 -21.37
N GLY A 198 2.76 -1.18 -21.23
CA GLY A 198 2.38 -0.23 -22.28
C GLY A 198 1.11 0.59 -21.99
N ASP A 199 0.29 0.21 -21.01
CA ASP A 199 -0.78 1.04 -20.45
C ASP A 199 -0.18 1.94 -19.38
N VAL A 200 0.10 3.18 -19.75
CA VAL A 200 0.77 4.16 -18.89
C VAL A 200 -0.22 5.14 -18.25
N ASN A 201 -1.49 5.11 -18.68
CA ASN A 201 -2.54 5.98 -18.17
C ASN A 201 -3.50 5.24 -17.21
N GLY A 202 -3.41 3.91 -17.11
CA GLY A 202 -4.17 3.05 -16.20
C GLY A 202 -5.60 2.77 -16.67
N ASP A 203 -5.90 2.90 -17.97
CA ASP A 203 -7.23 2.69 -18.56
C ASP A 203 -7.50 1.25 -19.04
N GLU A 204 -6.54 0.35 -18.85
CA GLU A 204 -6.53 -1.07 -19.24
C GLU A 204 -6.46 -1.33 -20.76
N ASN A 205 -6.33 -0.31 -21.60
CA ASN A 205 -6.23 -0.42 -23.05
C ASN A 205 -4.92 0.17 -23.57
N ILE A 206 -4.03 -0.66 -24.12
CA ILE A 206 -2.83 -0.15 -24.81
C ILE A 206 -3.25 0.52 -26.11
N ASN A 207 -3.21 1.85 -26.15
CA ASN A 207 -3.67 2.65 -27.28
C ASN A 207 -2.89 3.98 -27.42
N ILE A 208 -3.33 4.85 -28.34
CA ILE A 208 -2.63 6.11 -28.63
C ILE A 208 -2.65 7.10 -27.45
N LEU A 209 -3.61 6.98 -26.53
CA LEU A 209 -3.71 7.82 -25.33
C LEU A 209 -2.56 7.54 -24.37
N ASP A 210 -2.02 6.31 -24.35
CA ASP A 210 -0.83 5.97 -23.57
C ASP A 210 0.40 6.71 -24.08
N LEU A 211 0.60 6.70 -25.41
CA LEU A 211 1.70 7.43 -26.04
C LEU A 211 1.57 8.95 -25.82
N GLN A 212 0.35 9.48 -25.84
CA GLN A 212 0.09 10.88 -25.51
C GLN A 212 0.39 11.20 -24.05
N PHE A 213 0.08 10.27 -23.13
CA PHE A 213 0.42 10.39 -21.72
C PHE A 213 1.93 10.36 -21.48
N ILE A 214 2.68 9.54 -22.22
CA ILE A 214 4.15 9.57 -22.18
C ILE A 214 4.64 10.93 -22.69
N ASN A 215 4.18 11.37 -23.86
CA ASN A 215 4.64 12.62 -24.49
C ASN A 215 4.35 13.86 -23.65
N SER A 216 3.25 13.90 -22.91
CA SER A 216 2.92 15.02 -22.01
C SER A 216 3.75 15.04 -20.73
N ASN A 217 4.39 13.93 -20.38
CA ASN A 217 5.22 13.76 -19.19
C ASN A 217 6.73 13.67 -19.48
N LEU A 218 7.13 13.61 -20.76
CA LEU A 218 8.51 13.82 -21.16
C LEU A 218 8.83 15.32 -20.98
N GLY A 219 9.78 15.63 -20.10
CA GLY A 219 10.22 17.00 -19.84
C GLY A 219 10.73 17.72 -21.10
N PRO A 220 10.93 19.05 -21.06
CA PRO A 220 11.31 19.82 -22.24
C PRO A 220 12.61 19.29 -22.86
N VAL A 221 12.61 19.19 -24.19
CA VAL A 221 13.71 18.74 -25.05
C VAL A 221 15.02 19.42 -24.61
N ARG A 222 15.93 18.65 -24.00
CA ARG A 222 17.27 19.14 -23.66
C ARG A 222 18.14 19.07 -24.92
N THR A 223 18.20 20.19 -25.63
CA THR A 223 19.10 20.45 -26.75
C THR A 223 20.55 20.42 -26.29
N ILE A 224 21.20 19.26 -26.42
CA ILE A 224 22.66 19.19 -26.60
C ILE A 224 23.01 17.92 -27.38
N ASN A 225 23.30 18.14 -28.66
CA ASN A 225 24.11 17.35 -29.59
C ASN A 225 24.02 15.81 -29.53
N ALA A 226 23.43 15.29 -30.62
CA ALA A 226 23.29 13.89 -31.00
C ALA A 226 22.42 13.07 -30.04
N GLN A 227 21.12 13.36 -30.03
CA GLN A 227 20.13 12.44 -29.47
C GLN A 227 20.15 11.18 -30.34
N LYS A 228 20.64 10.05 -29.79
CA LYS A 228 20.51 8.71 -30.40
C LYS A 228 19.05 8.34 -30.77
N SER A 229 18.09 9.16 -30.34
CA SER A 229 16.65 8.99 -30.46
C SER A 229 15.97 9.93 -31.47
N ASP A 230 16.68 10.90 -32.06
CA ASP A 230 16.20 11.72 -33.18
C ASP A 230 16.47 10.94 -34.47
N VAL A 231 15.53 10.04 -34.80
CA VAL A 231 15.69 9.10 -35.91
C VAL A 231 15.35 9.78 -37.22
N TYR A 232 14.52 10.85 -37.18
CA TYR A 232 14.18 11.68 -38.34
C TYR A 232 15.24 12.74 -38.66
N ASN A 233 16.17 12.98 -37.74
CA ASN A 233 17.26 13.96 -37.82
C ASN A 233 16.74 15.37 -38.17
N ASP A 234 15.62 15.77 -37.56
CA ASP A 234 15.03 17.10 -37.70
C ASP A 234 15.37 18.04 -36.53
N GLY A 235 16.15 17.55 -35.57
CA GLY A 235 16.60 18.31 -34.41
C GLY A 235 15.59 18.33 -33.26
N GLN A 236 14.48 17.59 -33.36
CA GLN A 236 13.53 17.35 -32.30
C GLN A 236 13.51 15.86 -31.95
N VAL A 237 13.05 15.53 -30.73
CA VAL A 237 12.73 14.15 -30.37
C VAL A 237 11.27 14.14 -30.01
N ASP A 238 10.43 13.66 -30.91
CA ASP A 238 8.99 13.70 -30.78
C ASP A 238 8.32 12.39 -31.24
N ILE A 239 6.99 12.40 -31.33
CA ILE A 239 6.22 11.19 -31.66
C ILE A 239 6.48 10.68 -33.10
N LEU A 240 6.98 11.51 -34.01
CA LEU A 240 7.36 11.09 -35.36
C LEU A 240 8.60 10.20 -35.33
N ASP A 241 9.59 10.49 -34.47
CA ASP A 241 10.76 9.64 -34.31
C ASP A 241 10.38 8.23 -33.84
N LEU A 242 9.47 8.16 -32.88
CA LEU A 242 8.96 6.91 -32.34
C LEU A 242 8.16 6.12 -33.38
N LEU A 243 7.38 6.80 -34.23
CA LEU A 243 6.65 6.18 -35.34
C LEU A 243 7.59 5.55 -36.36
N MET A 244 8.72 6.21 -36.67
CA MET A 244 9.69 5.69 -37.63
C MET A 244 10.44 4.47 -37.09
N VAL A 245 10.75 4.43 -35.79
CA VAL A 245 11.28 3.23 -35.15
C VAL A 245 10.24 2.10 -35.19
N ALA A 246 8.99 2.38 -34.84
CA ALA A 246 7.92 1.39 -34.82
C ALA A 246 7.64 0.79 -36.22
N GLN A 247 7.77 1.59 -37.29
CA GLN A 247 7.63 1.11 -38.68
C GLN A 247 8.74 0.13 -39.10
N ASN A 248 9.89 0.15 -38.43
CA ASN A 248 11.03 -0.72 -38.74
C ASN A 248 11.15 -1.94 -37.80
N ILE A 249 10.33 -2.03 -36.76
CA ILE A 249 10.23 -3.19 -35.87
C ILE A 249 9.08 -4.07 -36.39
N GLY A 250 9.32 -4.82 -37.47
CA GLY A 250 8.26 -5.62 -38.08
C GLY A 250 8.56 -6.33 -39.41
N ASN A 251 9.83 -6.46 -39.82
CA ASN A 251 10.28 -7.39 -40.86
C ASN A 251 11.38 -8.29 -40.30
#